data_AF-A0A7V9IIW1-F1
#
_entry.id   AF-A0A7V9IIW1-F1
#
_cell.length_a   1.000
_cell.length_b   1.000
_cell.length_c   1.000
_cell.angle_alpha   90.00
_cell.angle_beta   90.00
_cell.angle_gamma   90.00
#
_symmetry.space_group_name_H-M   'P 1'
#
loop_
_entity.id
_entity.type
_entity.pdbx_description
1 polymer ?
#
loop_
_entity_poly.entity_id
_entity_poly.type
_entity_poly.pdbx_seq_one_letter_code
_entity_poly.pdbx_strand_id
1 'polypeptide(L)'
;MRVDRAELARVALDGYSHGPTASTDGTNVALAKTPDPVAMMLVEGVSDQIAVETLAAREGRNLTTDRVAVVPIGGAGAIGRVLAEHASATLRLVALCDAGEEALVRRGIEASGLQV
;
A
#
# COMPACT_ATOMS: atom_id res chain seq x y z
N MET A 1 32.50 -14.60 1.96
CA MET A 1 31.33 -14.92 2.79
C MET A 1 30.12 -14.98 1.89
N ARG A 2 29.50 -16.15 1.68
CA ARG A 2 28.24 -16.22 0.92
C ARG A 2 27.14 -15.79 1.86
N VAL A 3 26.46 -14.72 1.51
CA VAL A 3 25.29 -14.26 2.23
C VAL A 3 24.13 -15.17 1.85
N ASP A 4 23.49 -15.79 2.85
CA ASP A 4 22.27 -16.56 2.62
C ASP A 4 21.13 -15.57 2.33
N ARG A 5 20.71 -15.53 1.06
CA ARG A 5 19.62 -14.66 0.62
C ARG A 5 18.28 -15.03 1.25
N ALA A 6 18.05 -16.31 1.56
CA ALA A 6 16.79 -16.76 2.13
C ALA A 6 16.67 -16.28 3.60
N GLU A 7 17.76 -16.38 4.35
CA GLU A 7 17.80 -15.88 5.72
C GLU A 7 17.63 -14.35 5.78
N LEU A 8 18.35 -13.62 4.91
CA LEU A 8 18.18 -12.17 4.82
C LEU A 8 16.76 -11.77 4.43
N ALA A 9 16.14 -12.46 3.46
CA ALA A 9 14.78 -12.18 3.05
C ALA A 9 13.81 -12.41 4.22
N ARG A 10 13.96 -13.52 4.97
CA ARG A 10 13.11 -13.79 6.13
C ARG A 10 13.21 -12.69 7.19
N VAL A 11 14.42 -12.22 7.50
CA VAL A 11 14.62 -11.16 8.48
C VAL A 11 14.07 -9.83 7.97
N ALA A 12 14.31 -9.50 6.70
CA ALA A 12 13.85 -8.24 6.11
C ALA A 12 12.33 -8.17 5.92
N LEU A 13 11.67 -9.31 5.73
CA LEU A 13 10.23 -9.43 5.51
C LEU A 13 9.45 -9.72 6.79
N ASP A 14 10.13 -9.80 7.94
CA ASP A 14 9.47 -9.99 9.22
C ASP A 14 8.48 -8.85 9.50
N GLY A 15 7.29 -9.20 10.00
CA GLY A 15 6.19 -8.26 10.21
C GLY A 15 5.35 -7.90 8.98
N TYR A 16 5.67 -8.41 7.78
CA TYR A 16 4.79 -8.32 6.61
C TYR A 16 3.98 -9.60 6.41
N SER A 17 2.73 -9.43 5.96
CA SER A 17 1.82 -10.55 5.71
C SER A 17 2.19 -11.30 4.43
N HIS A 18 1.97 -12.61 4.42
CA HIS A 18 2.25 -13.48 3.27
C HIS A 18 1.10 -14.47 3.05
N GLY A 19 0.90 -14.94 1.82
CA GLY A 19 -0.15 -15.90 1.46
C GLY A 19 -1.44 -15.28 0.93
N PRO A 20 -2.52 -16.08 0.77
CA PRO A 20 -3.74 -15.65 0.06
C PRO A 20 -4.48 -14.47 0.70
N THR A 21 -4.30 -14.23 2.00
CA THR A 21 -4.95 -13.13 2.74
C THR A 21 -4.05 -11.91 2.90
N ALA A 22 -2.82 -11.96 2.38
CA ALA A 22 -1.77 -11.00 2.69
C ALA A 22 -2.17 -9.55 2.42
N SER A 23 -2.91 -9.27 1.33
CA SER A 23 -3.35 -7.92 1.00
C SER A 23 -4.42 -7.39 1.96
N THR A 24 -5.35 -8.24 2.39
CA THR A 24 -6.38 -7.87 3.39
C THR A 24 -5.73 -7.61 4.75
N ASP A 25 -4.85 -8.51 5.18
CA ASP A 25 -4.11 -8.37 6.44
C ASP A 25 -3.19 -7.13 6.39
N GLY A 26 -2.51 -6.92 5.27
CA GLY A 26 -1.66 -5.77 5.02
C GLY A 26 -2.43 -4.45 5.03
N THR A 27 -3.62 -4.41 4.43
CA THR A 27 -4.54 -3.26 4.49
C THR A 27 -4.91 -2.94 5.93
N ASN A 28 -5.37 -3.94 6.69
CA ASN A 28 -5.77 -3.75 8.09
C ASN A 28 -4.60 -3.23 8.95
N VAL A 29 -3.41 -3.81 8.78
CA VAL A 29 -2.20 -3.38 9.48
C VAL A 29 -1.80 -1.95 9.09
N ALA A 30 -1.83 -1.60 7.80
CA ALA A 30 -1.48 -0.27 7.33
C ALA A 30 -2.39 0.82 7.91
N LEU A 31 -3.70 0.57 7.92
CA LEU A 31 -4.69 1.49 8.48
C LEU A 31 -4.62 1.57 10.01
N ALA A 32 -4.31 0.47 10.69
CA ALA A 32 -4.09 0.48 12.14
C ALA A 32 -2.80 1.21 12.54
N LYS A 33 -1.73 1.10 11.75
CA LYS A 33 -0.46 1.81 11.97
C LYS A 33 -0.63 3.33 11.86
N THR A 34 -1.55 3.80 11.01
CA THR A 34 -1.73 5.22 10.71
C THR A 34 -3.20 5.62 10.91
N PRO A 35 -3.65 5.74 12.17
CA PRO A 35 -5.02 6.20 12.44
C PRO A 35 -5.18 7.65 11.96
N ASP A 36 -6.24 7.93 11.19
CA ASP A 36 -6.51 9.22 10.54
C ASP A 36 -5.38 9.69 9.58
N PRO A 37 -5.15 9.00 8.45
CA PRO A 37 -4.15 9.40 7.47
C PRO A 37 -4.54 10.70 6.74
N VAL A 38 -3.57 11.57 6.45
CA VAL A 38 -3.77 12.69 5.50
C VAL A 38 -3.64 12.26 4.06
N ALA A 39 -2.91 11.18 3.84
CA ALA A 39 -2.68 10.62 2.53
C ALA A 39 -2.72 9.10 2.56
N MET A 40 -3.30 8.52 1.51
CA MET A 40 -3.32 7.09 1.29
C MET A 40 -2.69 6.80 -0.07
N MET A 41 -1.64 5.99 -0.04
CA MET A 41 -1.00 5.44 -1.23
C MET A 41 -1.51 4.02 -1.43
N LEU A 42 -2.35 3.82 -2.45
CA LEU A 42 -2.80 2.51 -2.87
C LEU A 42 -1.69 1.85 -3.69
N VAL A 43 -1.33 0.63 -3.35
CA VAL A 43 -0.34 -0.17 -4.08
C VAL A 43 -0.95 -1.52 -4.46
N GLU A 44 -0.51 -2.12 -5.57
CA GLU A 44 -1.14 -3.33 -6.09
C GLU A 44 -1.06 -4.50 -5.10
N GLY A 45 0.12 -4.73 -4.51
CA GLY A 45 0.36 -5.83 -3.59
C GLY A 45 1.25 -5.51 -2.39
N VAL A 46 1.40 -6.50 -1.50
CA VAL A 46 2.24 -6.39 -0.29
C VAL A 46 3.71 -6.19 -0.63
N SER A 47 4.19 -6.74 -1.76
CA SER A 47 5.55 -6.49 -2.25
C SER A 47 5.83 -5.02 -2.49
N ASP A 48 4.87 -4.30 -3.07
CA ASP A 48 5.00 -2.87 -3.36
C ASP A 48 4.93 -2.05 -2.08
N GLN A 49 4.08 -2.46 -1.13
CA GLN A 49 4.05 -1.89 0.21
C GLN A 49 5.43 -1.98 0.88
N ILE A 50 6.02 -3.18 0.90
CA ILE A 50 7.36 -3.40 1.43
C ILE A 50 8.38 -2.51 0.73
N ALA A 51 8.33 -2.42 -0.59
CA ALA A 51 9.26 -1.61 -1.38
C ALA A 51 9.17 -0.11 -1.02
N VAL A 52 7.95 0.44 -0.94
CA VAL A 52 7.70 1.84 -0.59
C VAL A 52 8.11 2.14 0.85
N GLU A 53 7.69 1.31 1.81
CA GLU A 53 8.02 1.49 3.24
C GLU A 53 9.54 1.38 3.46
N THR A 54 10.19 0.44 2.79
CA THR A 54 11.66 0.29 2.82
C THR A 54 12.36 1.49 2.21
N LEU A 55 11.89 2.00 1.07
CA LEU A 55 12.46 3.18 0.44
C LEU A 55 12.31 4.41 1.34
N ALA A 56 11.13 4.63 1.93
CA ALA A 56 10.90 5.73 2.85
C ALA A 56 11.87 5.68 4.04
N ALA A 57 12.03 4.51 4.67
CA ALA A 57 12.96 4.33 5.77
C ALA A 57 14.42 4.62 5.36
N ARG A 58 14.84 4.18 4.16
CA ARG A 58 16.17 4.46 3.62
C ARG A 58 16.43 5.94 3.36
N GLU A 59 15.39 6.69 3.00
CA GLU A 59 15.42 8.14 2.81
C GLU A 59 15.21 8.92 4.13
N GLY A 60 15.14 8.23 5.27
CA GLY A 60 14.93 8.85 6.58
C GLY A 60 13.53 9.44 6.78
N ARG A 61 12.55 8.99 6.00
CA ARG A 61 11.13 9.36 6.13
C ARG A 61 10.40 8.37 7.03
N ASN A 62 9.54 8.88 7.90
CA ASN A 62 8.65 8.05 8.72
C ASN A 62 7.21 8.30 8.27
N LEU A 63 6.71 7.42 7.40
CA LEU A 63 5.37 7.56 6.81
C LEU A 63 4.25 7.60 7.86
N THR A 64 4.37 6.86 8.96
CA THR A 64 3.40 6.90 10.05
C THR A 64 3.37 8.27 10.73
N THR A 65 4.53 8.88 10.98
CA THR A 65 4.63 10.23 11.56
C THR A 65 4.11 11.29 10.58
N ASP A 66 4.37 11.10 9.29
CA ASP A 66 3.86 11.94 8.20
C ASP A 66 2.36 11.70 7.91
N ARG A 67 1.72 10.77 8.62
CA ARG A 67 0.33 10.32 8.46
C ARG A 67 -0.01 9.85 7.04
N VAL A 68 0.91 9.10 6.44
CA VAL A 68 0.76 8.46 5.12
C VAL A 68 0.56 6.96 5.30
N ALA A 69 -0.60 6.45 4.89
CA ALA A 69 -0.88 5.01 4.87
C ALA A 69 -0.53 4.41 3.50
N VAL A 70 0.24 3.33 3.46
CA VAL A 70 0.53 2.55 2.25
C VAL A 70 -0.31 1.29 2.27
N VAL A 71 -1.28 1.18 1.37
CA VAL A 71 -2.36 0.18 1.45
C VAL A 71 -2.28 -0.79 0.26
N PRO A 72 -1.93 -2.08 0.48
CA PRO A 72 -1.91 -3.09 -0.58
C PRO A 72 -3.32 -3.59 -0.91
N ILE A 73 -3.82 -3.28 -2.11
CA ILE A 73 -5.23 -3.53 -2.46
C ILE A 73 -5.52 -4.98 -2.91
N GLY A 74 -4.48 -5.73 -3.29
CA GLY A 74 -4.62 -7.12 -3.78
C GLY A 74 -5.00 -7.21 -5.26
N GLY A 75 -4.37 -6.38 -6.09
CA GLY A 75 -4.62 -6.25 -7.52
C GLY A 75 -5.49 -5.04 -7.87
N ALA A 76 -5.24 -4.41 -9.03
CA ALA A 76 -5.91 -3.17 -9.41
C ALA A 76 -7.45 -3.28 -9.45
N GLY A 77 -8.01 -4.46 -9.73
CA GLY A 77 -9.46 -4.70 -9.71
C GLY A 77 -10.14 -4.47 -8.36
N ALA A 78 -9.38 -4.51 -7.25
CA ALA A 78 -9.90 -4.33 -5.90
C ALA A 78 -10.04 -2.86 -5.47
N ILE A 79 -9.54 -1.91 -6.27
CA ILE A 79 -9.44 -0.49 -5.90
C ILE A 79 -10.78 0.12 -5.48
N GLY A 80 -11.86 -0.15 -6.21
CA GLY A 80 -13.17 0.43 -5.93
C GLY A 80 -13.73 -0.02 -4.57
N ARG A 81 -13.49 -1.29 -4.19
CA ARG A 81 -13.88 -1.82 -2.87
C ARG A 81 -13.13 -1.09 -1.76
N VAL A 82 -11.80 -1.00 -1.87
CA VAL A 82 -10.95 -0.36 -0.86
C VAL A 82 -11.31 1.12 -0.69
N LEU A 83 -11.56 1.83 -1.79
CA LEU A 83 -11.97 3.23 -1.76
C LEU A 83 -13.35 3.41 -1.12
N ALA A 84 -14.32 2.56 -1.43
CA ALA A 84 -15.65 2.61 -0.82
C ALA A 84 -15.60 2.37 0.71
N GLU A 85 -14.67 1.54 1.18
CA GLU A 85 -14.53 1.18 2.59
C GLU A 85 -13.72 2.22 3.39
N HIS A 86 -12.75 2.89 2.77
CA HIS A 86 -11.72 3.64 3.51
C HIS A 86 -11.45 5.06 3.03
N ALA A 87 -11.91 5.47 1.85
CA ALA A 87 -11.64 6.81 1.36
C ALA A 87 -12.55 7.86 2.01
N SER A 88 -12.03 9.08 2.13
CA SER A 88 -12.79 10.25 2.57
C SER A 88 -12.49 11.45 1.68
N ALA A 89 -13.40 12.44 1.65
CA ALA A 89 -13.26 13.60 0.77
C ALA A 89 -12.04 14.49 1.09
N THR A 90 -11.48 14.39 2.30
CA THR A 90 -10.31 15.18 2.73
C THR A 90 -8.99 14.42 2.58
N LEU A 91 -9.04 13.14 2.22
CA LEU A 91 -7.89 12.28 2.10
C LEU A 91 -7.19 12.51 0.75
N ARG A 92 -5.89 12.79 0.77
CA ARG A 92 -5.09 12.81 -0.46
C ARG A 92 -4.86 11.39 -0.94
N LEU A 93 -5.31 11.06 -2.15
CA LEU A 93 -5.08 9.75 -2.73
C LEU A 93 -3.89 9.77 -3.69
N VAL A 94 -3.08 8.72 -3.65
CA VAL A 94 -2.07 8.38 -4.68
C VAL A 94 -2.22 6.90 -4.98
N ALA A 95 -1.99 6.49 -6.22
CA ALA A 95 -1.97 5.06 -6.59
C ALA A 95 -0.67 4.72 -7.33
N LEU A 96 -0.11 3.56 -6.99
CA LEU A 96 1.00 2.92 -7.68
C LEU A 96 0.48 1.61 -8.27
N CYS A 97 0.55 1.48 -9.58
CA CYS A 97 0.15 0.28 -10.31
C CYS A 97 1.06 0.06 -11.50
N ASP A 98 1.00 -1.14 -12.06
CA ASP A 98 1.62 -1.42 -13.33
C ASP A 98 1.07 -0.52 -14.44
N ALA A 99 1.94 -0.17 -15.40
CA ALA A 99 1.58 0.73 -16.51
C ALA A 99 0.40 0.20 -17.34
N GLY A 100 0.25 -1.13 -17.45
CA GLY A 100 -0.87 -1.76 -18.15
C GLY A 100 -2.22 -1.60 -17.42
N GLU A 101 -2.20 -1.28 -16.13
CA GLU A 101 -3.39 -1.18 -15.28
C GLU A 101 -3.82 0.26 -14.98
N GLU A 102 -3.04 1.27 -15.40
CA GLU A 102 -3.29 2.69 -15.10
C GLU A 102 -4.73 3.10 -15.43
N ALA A 103 -5.22 2.71 -16.61
CA ALA A 103 -6.58 3.04 -17.04
C ALA A 103 -7.65 2.39 -16.15
N LEU A 104 -7.38 1.20 -15.60
CA LEU A 104 -8.30 0.52 -14.68
C LEU A 104 -8.31 1.21 -13.31
N VAL A 105 -7.13 1.53 -12.78
CA VAL A 105 -6.95 2.26 -11.52
C VAL A 105 -7.63 3.62 -11.58
N ARG A 106 -7.36 4.41 -12.63
CA ARG A 106 -7.96 5.72 -12.85
C ARG A 106 -9.50 5.65 -12.85
N ARG A 107 -10.07 4.71 -13.62
CA ARG A 107 -11.54 4.52 -13.65
C ARG A 107 -12.12 4.16 -12.28
N GLY A 108 -11.43 3.32 -11.51
CA GLY A 108 -11.88 2.95 -10.16
C GLY A 108 -11.90 4.13 -9.18
N ILE A 109 -10.91 5.02 -9.29
CA ILE A 109 -10.84 6.26 -8.50
C ILE A 109 -11.95 7.22 -8.90
N GLU A 110 -12.14 7.45 -10.20
CA GLU A 110 -13.19 8.32 -10.75
C GLU A 110 -14.59 7.82 -10.37
N ALA A 111 -14.81 6.50 -10.43
CA ALA A 111 -16.07 5.87 -10.03
C ALA A 111 -16.39 6.05 -8.53
N SER A 112 -15.37 6.34 -7.72
CA SER A 112 -15.50 6.65 -6.29
C SER A 112 -15.71 8.15 -6.02
N GLY A 113 -15.83 8.98 -7.06
CA GLY A 113 -15.97 10.43 -6.95
C GLY A 113 -14.69 11.16 -6.58
N LEU A 114 -13.54 10.48 -6.70
CA LEU A 114 -12.21 11.01 -6.39
C LEU A 114 -11.42 11.27 -7.66
N GLN A 115 -10.30 11.97 -7.54
CA GLN A 115 -9.41 12.29 -8.65
C GLN A 115 -7.95 12.12 -8.20
N VAL A 116 -7.09 11.69 -9.13
CA VAL A 116 -5.63 11.55 -8.98
C VAL A 116 -4.87 12.21 -10.11
#